data_AF-J7R645-F1
#
_entry.id   AF-J7R645-F1
#
_cell.length_a   1.000
_cell.length_b   1.000
_cell.length_c   1.000
_cell.angle_alpha   90.00
_cell.angle_beta   90.00
_cell.angle_gamma   90.00
#
_symmetry.space_group_name_H-M   'P 1'
#
loop_
_entity.id
_entity.type
_entity.pdbx_description
1 polymer ?
#
loop_
_entity_poly.entity_id
_entity_poly.type
_entity_poly.pdbx_seq_one_letter_code
_entity_poly.pdbx_strand_id
1 'polypeptide(L)'
;MSSINFAFKRFMKSPTGPKTVHFWAPTLKWGLVIAGLSDLTRPVEKVSGAQSLSLLATAAIWTRWSFVIKPKNYLLASVNSVLGLTAAYHIVRIGVHRVKNGDTVSQACRYIVNGPERHELKETAA
;
A
#
# COMPACT_ATOMS: atom_id res chain seq x y z
N MET A 1 12.53 18.49 31.26
CA MET A 1 11.65 17.30 31.28
C MET A 1 10.14 17.64 31.34
N SER A 2 9.65 18.72 30.70
CA SER A 2 8.22 19.10 30.76
C SER A 2 7.45 18.85 29.45
N SER A 3 8.10 18.98 28.30
CA SER A 3 7.45 18.91 26.98
C SER A 3 6.93 17.51 26.60
N ILE A 4 7.60 16.44 27.05
CA ILE A 4 7.21 15.05 26.78
C ILE A 4 5.91 14.69 27.50
N ASN A 5 5.76 15.11 28.76
CA ASN A 5 4.53 14.90 29.54
C ASN A 5 3.34 15.68 28.94
N PHE A 6 3.58 16.87 28.40
CA PHE A 6 2.55 17.66 27.72
C PHE A 6 2.09 17.03 26.41
N ALA A 7 3.03 16.59 25.55
CA ALA A 7 2.72 15.91 24.30
C ALA A 7 1.99 14.58 24.54
N PHE A 8 2.43 13.80 25.53
CA PHE A 8 1.77 12.55 25.92
C PHE A 8 0.35 12.79 26.44
N LYS A 9 0.14 13.77 27.33
CA LYS A 9 -1.19 14.13 27.85
C LYS A 9 -2.13 14.63 26.75
N ARG A 10 -1.60 15.34 25.74
CA ARG A 10 -2.34 15.79 24.55
C ARG A 10 -2.70 14.62 23.62
N PHE A 11 -1.79 13.67 23.41
CA PHE A 11 -2.06 12.44 22.66
C PHE A 11 -3.14 11.57 23.34
N MET A 12 -3.05 11.40 24.66
CA MET A 12 -4.01 10.64 25.48
C MET A 12 -5.42 11.25 25.53
N LYS A 13 -5.54 12.58 25.36
CA LYS A 13 -6.82 13.30 25.33
C LYS A 13 -7.33 13.60 23.91
N SER A 14 -6.61 13.17 22.87
CA SER A 14 -7.00 13.47 21.50
C SER A 14 -8.25 12.66 21.09
N PRO A 15 -9.14 13.21 20.25
CA PRO A 15 -10.36 12.54 19.81
C PRO A 15 -10.10 11.33 18.89
N THR A 16 -8.85 11.13 18.45
CA THR A 16 -8.34 9.95 17.74
C THR A 16 -7.22 9.25 18.52
N GLY A 17 -7.18 9.47 19.85
CA GLY A 17 -6.15 8.96 20.73
C GLY A 17 -6.36 7.49 21.15
N PRO A 18 -5.45 6.93 21.95
CA PRO A 18 -5.42 5.50 22.31
C PRO A 18 -6.61 5.02 23.15
N LYS A 19 -7.47 5.93 23.61
CA LYS A 19 -8.74 5.61 24.26
C LYS A 19 -9.88 5.33 23.28
N THR A 20 -9.63 5.43 21.97
CA THR A 20 -10.66 5.34 20.93
C THR A 20 -10.38 4.19 19.97
N VAL A 21 -11.44 3.61 19.40
CA VAL A 21 -11.35 2.60 18.32
C VAL A 21 -10.60 3.16 17.10
N HIS A 22 -10.62 4.49 16.93
CA HIS A 22 -9.96 5.20 15.83
C HIS A 22 -8.43 5.10 15.89
N PHE A 23 -7.85 4.77 17.06
CA PHE A 23 -6.43 4.47 17.22
C PHE A 23 -6.13 2.98 17.05
N TRP A 24 -6.91 2.11 17.71
CA TRP A 24 -6.63 0.67 17.70
C TRP A 24 -6.91 0.01 16.36
N ALA A 25 -7.97 0.41 15.65
CA ALA A 25 -8.30 -0.19 14.36
C ALA A 25 -7.20 0.05 13.30
N PRO A 26 -6.66 1.28 13.09
CA PRO A 26 -5.53 1.46 12.19
C PRO A 26 -4.22 0.89 12.75
N THR A 27 -4.04 0.85 14.08
CA THR A 27 -2.88 0.18 14.70
C THR A 27 -2.83 -1.30 14.33
N LEU A 28 -3.96 -2.00 14.34
CA LEU A 28 -4.02 -3.40 13.89
C LEU A 28 -3.77 -3.53 12.38
N LYS A 29 -4.23 -2.56 11.57
CA LYS A 29 -3.95 -2.54 10.13
C LYS A 29 -2.46 -2.39 9.80
N TRP A 30 -1.64 -1.83 10.69
CA TRP A 30 -0.18 -1.83 10.50
C TRP A 30 0.42 -3.24 10.41
N GLY A 31 -0.22 -4.26 10.99
CA GLY A 31 0.18 -5.65 10.78
C GLY A 31 0.10 -6.06 9.31
N LEU A 32 -0.94 -5.63 8.58
CA LEU A 32 -1.09 -5.88 7.14
C LEU A 32 -0.03 -5.12 6.34
N VAL A 33 0.31 -3.91 6.76
CA VAL A 33 1.37 -3.11 6.11
C VAL A 33 2.72 -3.81 6.27
N ILE A 34 3.04 -4.32 7.46
CA ILE A 34 4.27 -5.07 7.71
C ILE A 34 4.31 -6.35 6.88
N ALA A 35 3.21 -7.09 6.80
CA ALA A 35 3.11 -8.27 5.94
C ALA A 35 3.34 -7.92 4.46
N GLY A 36 2.71 -6.85 3.95
CA GLY A 36 2.91 -6.37 2.58
C GLY A 36 4.33 -5.88 2.31
N LEU A 37 5.01 -5.31 3.31
CA LEU A 37 6.43 -4.97 3.20
C LEU A 37 7.33 -6.21 3.19
N SER A 38 6.97 -7.27 3.91
CA SER A 38 7.70 -8.54 3.85
C SER A 38 7.60 -9.20 2.46
N ASP A 39 6.49 -8.98 1.75
CA ASP A 39 6.29 -9.46 0.38
C ASP A 39 7.18 -8.75 -0.66
N LEU A 40 7.90 -7.69 -0.30
CA LEU A 40 8.90 -7.07 -1.18
C LEU A 40 10.03 -8.04 -1.56
N THR A 41 10.26 -9.08 -0.76
CA THR A 41 11.26 -10.12 -1.03
C THR A 41 10.77 -11.17 -2.02
N ARG A 42 9.45 -11.26 -2.29
CA ARG A 42 8.93 -12.20 -3.28
C ARG A 42 9.41 -11.87 -4.70
N PRO A 43 9.62 -12.90 -5.54
CA PRO A 43 9.98 -12.74 -6.95
C PRO A 43 8.85 -11.99 -7.70
N VAL A 44 9.24 -11.14 -8.65
CA VAL A 44 8.35 -10.16 -9.28
C VAL A 44 7.28 -10.82 -10.17
N GLU A 45 7.55 -12.03 -10.65
CA GLU A 45 6.67 -12.86 -11.46
C GLU A 45 5.45 -13.36 -10.67
N LYS A 46 5.57 -13.45 -9.34
CA LYS A 46 4.47 -13.84 -8.44
C LYS A 46 3.64 -12.65 -7.97
N VAL A 47 3.99 -11.43 -8.36
CA VAL A 47 3.31 -10.20 -7.94
C VAL A 47 2.34 -9.75 -9.04
N SER A 48 1.06 -9.67 -8.70
CA SER A 48 0.02 -9.22 -9.64
C SER A 48 0.05 -7.70 -9.83
N GLY A 49 0.24 -7.28 -11.09
CA GLY A 49 0.20 -5.86 -11.48
C GLY A 49 -1.18 -5.23 -11.28
N ALA A 50 -2.25 -5.92 -11.70
CA ALA A 50 -3.62 -5.42 -11.58
C ALA A 50 -4.05 -5.29 -10.11
N GLN A 51 -3.63 -6.23 -9.26
CA GLN A 51 -3.86 -6.13 -7.81
C GLN A 51 -3.11 -4.94 -7.21
N SER A 52 -1.85 -4.75 -7.57
CA SER A 52 -1.05 -3.60 -7.09
C SER A 52 -1.66 -2.28 -7.55
N LEU A 53 -2.19 -2.21 -8.77
CA LEU A 53 -2.89 -1.03 -9.28
C LEU A 53 -4.18 -0.73 -8.49
N SER A 54 -4.97 -1.77 -8.19
CA SER A 54 -6.18 -1.64 -7.35
C SER A 54 -5.84 -1.19 -5.92
N LEU A 55 -4.79 -1.75 -5.32
CA LEU A 55 -4.30 -1.36 -3.99
C LEU A 55 -3.81 0.10 -3.97
N LEU A 56 -3.11 0.54 -5.01
CA LEU A 56 -2.68 1.93 -5.14
C LEU A 56 -3.88 2.90 -5.25
N ALA A 57 -4.86 2.57 -6.09
CA ALA A 57 -6.05 3.39 -6.28
C ALA A 57 -6.88 3.51 -5.00
N THR A 58 -7.14 2.38 -4.33
CA THR A 58 -7.87 2.36 -3.06
C THR A 58 -7.11 3.10 -1.97
N ALA A 59 -5.80 2.90 -1.84
CA ALA A 59 -4.95 3.63 -0.91
C ALA A 59 -5.02 5.15 -1.10
N ALA A 60 -4.99 5.64 -2.35
CA ALA A 60 -5.09 7.06 -2.64
C ALA A 60 -6.44 7.66 -2.20
N ILE A 61 -7.55 6.98 -2.49
CA ILE A 61 -8.89 7.40 -2.11
C ILE A 61 -9.01 7.46 -0.57
N TRP A 62 -8.60 6.40 0.12
CA TRP A 62 -8.68 6.32 1.58
C TRP A 62 -7.76 7.29 2.31
N THR A 63 -6.59 7.57 1.72
CA THR A 63 -5.68 8.59 2.23
C THR A 63 -6.35 9.97 2.19
N ARG A 64 -6.97 10.35 1.07
CA ARG A 64 -7.73 11.61 0.98
C ARG A 64 -8.89 11.64 1.99
N TRP A 65 -9.67 10.57 2.08
CA TRP A 65 -10.80 10.48 3.01
C TRP A 65 -10.40 10.65 4.48
N SER A 66 -9.22 10.15 4.87
CA SER A 66 -8.69 10.27 6.23
C SER A 66 -8.49 11.72 6.69
N PHE A 67 -8.31 12.66 5.76
CA PHE A 67 -8.17 14.10 6.05
C PHE A 67 -9.51 14.86 6.03
N VAL A 68 -10.54 14.30 5.39
CA VAL A 68 -11.88 14.91 5.26
C VAL A 68 -12.76 14.55 6.47
N ILE A 69 -12.61 13.34 7.01
CA ILE A 69 -13.38 12.87 8.18
C ILE A 69 -13.04 13.71 9.42
N LYS A 70 -14.07 14.08 10.21
CA LYS A 70 -13.94 14.76 11.51
C LYS A 70 -14.26 13.79 12.65
N PRO A 71 -13.40 13.63 13.66
CA PRO A 71 -12.06 14.19 13.79
C PRO A 71 -11.04 13.56 12.81
N LYS A 72 -10.05 14.35 12.36
CA LYS A 72 -9.02 13.90 11.41
C LYS A 72 -8.21 12.74 11.98
N ASN A 73 -8.06 11.66 11.22
CA ASN A 73 -7.33 10.47 11.64
C ASN A 73 -6.01 10.30 10.85
N TYR A 74 -4.94 10.88 11.40
CA TYR A 74 -3.60 10.80 10.80
C TYR A 74 -3.01 9.39 10.79
N LEU A 75 -3.39 8.54 11.77
CA LEU A 75 -2.93 7.15 11.82
C LEU A 75 -3.54 6.34 10.64
N LEU A 76 -4.83 6.53 10.37
CA LEU A 76 -5.49 5.93 9.21
C LEU A 76 -4.89 6.44 7.89
N ALA A 77 -4.57 7.74 7.80
CA ALA A 77 -3.88 8.29 6.63
C ALA A 77 -2.50 7.64 6.43
N SER A 78 -1.75 7.42 7.52
CA SER A 78 -0.41 6.81 7.45
C SER A 78 -0.44 5.38 6.92
N VAL A 79 -1.36 4.54 7.40
CA VAL A 79 -1.51 3.14 6.96
C VAL A 79 -1.82 3.09 5.46
N ASN A 80 -2.77 3.89 4.99
CA ASN A 80 -3.14 3.89 3.57
C ASN A 80 -2.04 4.49 2.69
N SER A 81 -1.31 5.50 3.18
CA SER A 81 -0.19 6.08 2.44
C SER A 81 0.93 5.05 2.24
N VAL A 82 1.30 4.31 3.29
CA VAL A 82 2.34 3.27 3.17
C VAL A 82 1.88 2.12 2.28
N LEU A 83 0.61 1.68 2.40
CA LEU A 83 0.04 0.69 1.49
C LEU A 83 0.13 1.13 0.02
N GLY A 84 -0.22 2.38 -0.26
CA GLY A 84 -0.12 2.96 -1.60
C GLY A 84 1.33 3.02 -2.10
N LEU A 85 2.29 3.40 -1.26
CA LEU A 85 3.71 3.42 -1.60
C LEU A 85 4.24 2.03 -1.92
N THR A 86 3.91 1.01 -1.11
CA THR A 86 4.29 -0.38 -1.36
C THR A 86 3.71 -0.88 -2.68
N ALA A 87 2.43 -0.57 -2.96
CA ALA A 87 1.77 -0.94 -4.20
C ALA A 87 2.40 -0.24 -5.42
N ALA A 88 2.72 1.06 -5.31
CA ALA A 88 3.43 1.79 -6.35
C ALA A 88 4.82 1.20 -6.62
N TYR A 89 5.56 0.83 -5.57
CA TYR A 89 6.86 0.18 -5.70
C TYR A 89 6.75 -1.15 -6.47
N HIS A 90 5.74 -1.98 -6.18
CA HIS A 90 5.51 -3.21 -6.94
C HIS A 90 5.22 -2.96 -8.42
N ILE A 91 4.40 -1.95 -8.75
CA ILE A 91 4.11 -1.57 -10.14
C ILE A 91 5.40 -1.16 -10.87
N VAL A 92 6.21 -0.31 -10.23
CA VAL A 92 7.50 0.15 -10.79
C VAL A 92 8.44 -1.04 -10.98
N ARG A 93 8.53 -1.95 -10.01
CA ARG A 93 9.37 -3.15 -10.07
C ARG A 93 8.98 -4.06 -11.23
N ILE A 94 7.68 -4.30 -11.42
CA ILE A 94 7.15 -5.10 -12.55
C ILE A 94 7.48 -4.41 -13.89
N GLY A 95 7.25 -3.10 -13.98
CA GLY A 95 7.55 -2.33 -15.18
C GLY A 95 9.03 -2.38 -15.56
N VAL A 96 9.93 -2.14 -14.60
CA VAL A 96 11.38 -2.20 -14.82
C VAL A 96 11.82 -3.62 -15.20
N HIS A 97 11.27 -4.64 -14.56
CA HIS A 97 11.58 -6.04 -14.90
C HIS A 97 11.21 -6.38 -16.34
N ARG A 98 10.00 -6.00 -16.78
CA ARG A 98 9.53 -6.28 -18.14
C ARG A 98 10.31 -5.50 -19.20
N VAL A 99 10.60 -4.23 -18.96
CA VAL A 99 11.43 -3.42 -19.88
C VAL A 99 12.84 -4.01 -20.02
N LYS A 100 13.42 -4.54 -18.94
CA LYS A 100 14.71 -5.25 -18.99
C LYS A 100 14.66 -6.56 -19.79
N ASN A 101 13.50 -7.22 -19.82
CA ASN A 101 13.28 -8.45 -20.58
C ASN A 101 12.92 -8.19 -22.07
N GLY A 102 12.97 -6.93 -22.52
CA GLY A 102 12.75 -6.56 -23.92
C GLY A 102 11.33 -6.08 -24.26
N ASP A 103 10.41 -6.01 -23.28
CA ASP A 103 9.07 -5.49 -23.51
C ASP A 103 9.09 -3.97 -23.72
N THR A 104 8.28 -3.48 -24.66
CA THR A 104 8.02 -2.04 -24.79
C THR A 104 7.22 -1.54 -23.58
N VAL A 105 7.39 -0.27 -23.20
CA VAL A 105 6.63 0.37 -22.09
C VAL A 105 5.11 0.19 -22.25
N SER A 106 4.59 0.22 -23.47
CA SER A 106 3.17 -0.02 -23.74
C SER A 106 2.74 -1.47 -23.45
N GLN A 107 3.60 -2.45 -23.69
CA GLN A 107 3.31 -3.87 -23.40
C GLN A 107 3.38 -4.12 -21.89
N ALA A 108 4.37 -3.52 -21.20
CA ALA A 108 4.45 -3.56 -19.75
C ALA A 108 3.21 -2.93 -19.09
N CYS A 109 2.74 -1.77 -19.58
CA CYS A 109 1.49 -1.16 -19.11
C CYS A 109 0.26 -2.03 -19.38
N ARG A 110 0.15 -2.63 -20.58
CA ARG A 110 -0.94 -3.57 -20.88
C ARG A 110 -0.93 -4.78 -19.95
N TYR A 111 0.24 -5.34 -19.65
CA TYR A 111 0.36 -6.44 -18.70
C TYR A 111 -0.05 -6.04 -17.29
N ILE A 112 0.35 -4.84 -16.83
CA ILE A 112 -0.03 -4.37 -15.49
C ILE A 112 -1.55 -4.20 -15.37
N VAL A 113 -2.23 -3.76 -16.43
CA VAL A 113 -3.68 -3.53 -16.43
C VAL A 113 -4.48 -4.82 -16.67
N ASN A 114 -4.09 -5.61 -17.66
CA ASN A 114 -4.86 -6.76 -18.14
C ASN A 114 -4.38 -8.11 -17.57
N GLY A 115 -3.21 -8.14 -16.93
CA GLY A 115 -2.58 -9.36 -16.43
C GLY A 115 -1.85 -10.16 -17.51
N PRO A 116 -1.38 -11.39 -17.18
CA PRO A 116 -0.69 -12.28 -18.11
C PRO A 116 -1.58 -12.77 -19.25
N GLU A 117 -1.03 -12.77 -20.47
CA GLU A 117 -1.65 -13.37 -21.65
C GLU A 117 -1.75 -14.90 -21.48
N ARG A 118 -2.79 -15.51 -22.06
CA ARG A 118 -3.10 -16.95 -21.90
C ARG A 118 -1.98 -17.89 -22.37
N HIS A 119 -1.08 -17.39 -23.23
CA HIS A 119 0.09 -18.12 -23.71
C HIS A 119 1.21 -18.21 -22.66
N GLU A 120 1.45 -17.15 -21.88
CA GLU A 120 2.49 -17.16 -20.83
C GLU A 120 2.12 -18.09 -19.67
N LEU A 121 0.81 -18.26 -19.42
CA LEU A 121 0.30 -19.22 -18.44
C LEU A 121 0.64 -20.67 -18.79
N LYS A 122 0.78 -21.00 -20.07
CA LYS A 122 1.15 -22.36 -20.51
C LYS A 122 2.65 -22.61 -20.35
N GLU A 123 3.45 -21.58 -20.52
CA GLU A 123 4.91 -21.64 -20.44
C GLU A 123 5.42 -21.63 -18.99
N THR A 124 4.67 -21.02 -18.07
CA THR A 124 4.95 -21.08 -16.62
C THR A 124 4.34 -22.29 -15.90
N ALA A 125 3.44 -23.03 -16.55
CA ALA A 125 2.80 -24.23 -16.00
C ALA A 125 3.35 -25.56 -16.57
N ALA A 126 4.30 -25.48 -17.51
CA ALA A 126 5.03 -26.61 -18.08
C ALA A 126 6.41 -26.72 -17.43
#